data_AF-A0A804UM92-F1
#
_entry.id   AF-A0A804UM92-F1
#
_cell.length_a   1.000
_cell.length_b   1.000
_cell.length_c   1.000
_cell.angle_alpha   90.00
_cell.angle_beta   90.00
_cell.angle_gamma   90.00
#
_symmetry.space_group_name_H-M   'P 1'
#
loop_
_entity.id
_entity.type
_entity.pdbx_description
1 polymer ?
#
loop_
_entity_poly.entity_id
_entity_poly.type
_entity_poly.pdbx_seq_one_letter_code
_entity_poly.pdbx_strand_id
1 'polypeptide(L)'
;MVKVIQGRPAEMGFRMPAEWEPHEQCWMGWPERPDNWRENAGPAQEVFARTAIAISKFEPVTLCASAKQYPKVHELMEHQTNIRVVEMSMNDSWFRDMGPTFVTCKGDSGIAEQTIAGIDWQFNAWGGIYDDWSLDSDVAKKIVEIERIPRFPQKIILEGGSIHVDGEECLLNPNRNPNMTKLEIENELKDFLGVSKVIWIPRGLYGDEDTNGHVDNMCCFIKPGVILLSWTDDEKDYQYERSVEALSVLSQSVDAKGRQLQVVKIHVPGPLYMTEEEAQGVVSSGHSVPRPAGTRLAASYVNFYIANGGIIAPSFGDRWDEEAYAVLQKAFPDHEVVYLCFLFHLRTLRLLTIALCAVEHLLEVRRWCDECCGWHAQVVMVEGGREIALGGGNIHCITQQQPVRPS
;
A
#
# COMPACT_ATOMS: atom_id res chain seq x y z
N MET A 1 -15.20 11.50 20.27
CA MET A 1 -15.66 11.66 18.87
C MET A 1 -14.95 12.85 18.27
N VAL A 2 -14.37 12.67 17.10
CA VAL A 2 -13.68 13.74 16.37
C VAL A 2 -14.66 14.71 15.72
N LYS A 3 -14.17 15.91 15.40
CA LYS A 3 -14.96 16.92 14.67
C LYS A 3 -15.30 16.39 13.28
N VAL A 4 -16.58 16.36 12.94
CA VAL A 4 -17.06 16.11 11.57
C VAL A 4 -17.16 17.46 10.87
N ILE A 5 -16.37 17.65 9.81
CA ILE A 5 -16.38 18.88 9.02
C ILE A 5 -17.36 18.70 7.86
N GLN A 6 -18.21 19.69 7.63
CA GLN A 6 -19.13 19.76 6.49
C GLN A 6 -18.54 20.68 5.43
N GLY A 7 -18.76 20.38 4.15
CA GLY A 7 -18.24 21.17 3.02
C GLY A 7 -17.13 20.43 2.26
N ARG A 8 -16.44 21.17 1.39
CA ARG A 8 -15.40 20.61 0.52
C ARG A 8 -13.99 20.93 1.07
N PRO A 9 -13.13 19.93 1.29
CA PRO A 9 -11.75 20.14 1.73
C PRO A 9 -10.98 21.20 0.91
N ALA A 10 -11.10 21.16 -0.42
CA ALA A 10 -10.39 22.09 -1.31
C ALA A 10 -10.77 23.55 -1.10
N GLU A 11 -12.06 23.85 -0.86
CA GLU A 11 -12.55 25.20 -0.56
C GLU A 11 -11.98 25.75 0.77
N MET A 12 -11.58 24.83 1.66
CA MET A 12 -10.95 25.14 2.94
C MET A 12 -9.42 25.12 2.87
N GLY A 13 -8.85 24.98 1.67
CA GLY A 13 -7.40 24.95 1.44
C GLY A 13 -6.71 23.63 1.81
N PHE A 14 -7.48 22.56 2.03
CA PHE A 14 -6.92 21.22 2.18
C PHE A 14 -6.62 20.60 0.80
N ARG A 15 -5.57 19.79 0.76
CA ARG A 15 -5.23 18.93 -0.37
C ARG A 15 -4.69 17.59 0.12
N MET A 16 -4.80 16.54 -0.68
CA MET A 16 -4.06 15.30 -0.48
C MET A 16 -2.59 15.56 -0.83
N PRO A 17 -1.65 15.43 0.13
CA PRO A 17 -0.22 15.55 -0.18
C PRO A 17 0.23 14.38 -1.07
N ALA A 18 1.31 14.59 -1.83
CA ALA A 18 1.94 13.51 -2.57
C ALA A 18 2.56 12.47 -1.62
N GLU A 19 2.67 11.22 -2.04
CA GLU A 19 3.20 10.13 -1.20
C GLU A 19 4.68 10.25 -0.85
N TRP A 20 5.44 11.11 -1.54
CA TRP A 20 6.83 11.42 -1.18
C TRP A 20 6.95 12.61 -0.23
N GLU A 21 5.84 13.27 0.13
CA GLU A 21 5.87 14.31 1.16
C GLU A 21 6.07 13.65 2.55
N PRO A 22 6.63 14.37 3.54
CA PRO A 22 6.96 13.76 4.82
C PRO A 22 5.77 13.12 5.56
N HIS A 23 6.01 11.96 6.14
CA HIS A 23 5.07 11.16 6.92
C HIS A 23 5.32 11.24 8.42
N GLU A 24 4.23 11.22 9.19
CA GLU A 24 4.24 11.03 10.63
C GLU A 24 4.34 9.54 10.98
N GLN A 25 3.62 8.68 10.23
CA GLN A 25 3.57 7.23 10.45
C GLN A 25 2.89 6.50 9.29
N CYS A 26 3.06 5.17 9.24
CA CYS A 26 2.32 4.25 8.38
C CYS A 26 1.32 3.43 9.20
N TRP A 27 0.12 3.22 8.65
CA TRP A 27 -0.90 2.30 9.18
C TRP A 27 -0.95 1.01 8.37
N MET A 28 -1.12 -0.13 9.04
CA MET A 28 -1.24 -1.45 8.43
C MET A 28 -2.27 -2.32 9.15
N GLY A 29 -2.97 -3.18 8.42
CA GLY A 29 -3.87 -4.19 8.98
C GLY A 29 -3.23 -5.56 9.05
N TRP A 30 -3.52 -6.34 10.09
CA TRP A 30 -3.04 -7.71 10.23
C TRP A 30 -3.95 -8.72 9.52
N PRO A 31 -3.43 -9.59 8.62
CA PRO A 31 -4.26 -10.52 7.86
C PRO A 31 -4.64 -11.74 8.72
N GLU A 32 -5.90 -12.18 8.61
CA GLU A 32 -6.34 -13.38 9.33
C GLU A 32 -7.45 -14.22 8.67
N ARG A 33 -8.20 -13.66 7.71
CA ARG A 33 -9.36 -14.37 7.14
C ARG A 33 -8.90 -15.58 6.29
N PRO A 34 -9.37 -16.80 6.59
CA PRO A 34 -8.85 -18.01 5.95
C PRO A 34 -9.42 -18.24 4.53
N ASP A 35 -10.46 -17.48 4.15
CA ASP A 35 -11.16 -17.55 2.88
C ASP A 35 -10.65 -16.54 1.84
N ASN A 36 -9.58 -15.80 2.19
CA ASN A 36 -8.73 -15.06 1.26
C ASN A 36 -7.26 -15.52 1.39
N TRP A 37 -6.78 -15.65 2.63
CA TRP A 37 -5.38 -15.96 2.92
C TRP A 37 -5.18 -17.46 3.20
N ARG A 38 -4.31 -18.10 2.41
CA ARG A 38 -4.02 -19.53 2.54
C ARG A 38 -3.46 -19.89 3.92
N GLU A 39 -3.68 -21.14 4.33
CA GLU A 39 -3.11 -21.72 5.56
C GLU A 39 -3.41 -20.88 6.81
N ASN A 40 -4.65 -20.38 6.91
CA ASN A 40 -5.10 -19.49 7.99
C ASN A 40 -4.23 -18.22 8.11
N ALA A 41 -3.85 -17.65 6.97
CA ALA A 41 -3.00 -16.46 6.84
C ALA A 41 -1.56 -16.58 7.33
N GLY A 42 -1.07 -17.75 7.73
CA GLY A 42 0.29 -17.91 8.26
C GLY A 42 1.38 -17.30 7.37
N PRO A 43 1.47 -17.69 6.10
CA PRO A 43 2.45 -17.12 5.15
C PRO A 43 2.30 -15.61 4.95
N ALA A 44 1.07 -15.11 4.83
CA ALA A 44 0.81 -13.68 4.68
C ALA A 44 1.24 -12.90 5.93
N GLN A 45 0.94 -13.42 7.13
CA GLN A 45 1.35 -12.81 8.40
C GLN A 45 2.86 -12.63 8.51
N GLU A 46 3.66 -13.58 8.02
CA GLU A 46 5.12 -13.44 7.98
C GLU A 46 5.58 -12.30 7.07
N VAL A 47 4.93 -12.12 5.91
CA VAL A 47 5.24 -11.05 4.96
C VAL A 47 4.78 -9.70 5.51
N PHE A 48 3.59 -9.60 6.09
CA PHE A 48 3.11 -8.38 6.74
C PHE A 48 4.02 -7.95 7.91
N ALA A 49 4.51 -8.92 8.71
CA ALA A 49 5.50 -8.64 9.74
C ALA A 49 6.81 -8.09 9.16
N ARG A 50 7.33 -8.71 8.10
CA ARG A 50 8.54 -8.23 7.40
C ARG A 50 8.35 -6.82 6.85
N THR A 51 7.21 -6.53 6.23
CA THR A 51 6.87 -5.20 5.71
C THR A 51 6.80 -4.17 6.83
N ALA A 52 6.11 -4.45 7.94
CA ALA A 52 6.01 -3.55 9.08
C ALA A 52 7.39 -3.25 9.69
N ILE A 53 8.25 -4.26 9.84
CA ILE A 53 9.63 -4.10 10.33
C ILE A 53 10.50 -3.33 9.33
N ALA A 54 10.28 -3.50 8.03
CA ALA A 54 10.99 -2.74 7.01
C ALA A 54 10.62 -1.25 7.07
N ILE A 55 9.33 -0.92 7.15
CA ILE A 55 8.84 0.47 7.27
C ILE A 55 9.33 1.10 8.58
N SER A 56 9.33 0.35 9.69
CA SER A 56 9.68 0.86 11.02
C SER A 56 11.12 1.38 11.14
N LYS A 57 11.98 1.08 10.16
CA LYS A 57 13.33 1.68 10.05
C LYS A 57 13.31 3.14 9.61
N PHE A 58 12.26 3.60 8.94
CA PHE A 58 12.17 4.93 8.33
C PHE A 58 11.14 5.82 9.03
N GLU A 59 10.05 5.24 9.54
CA GLU A 59 8.97 5.96 10.19
C GLU A 59 8.17 5.05 11.12
N PRO A 60 7.46 5.60 12.13
CA PRO A 60 6.61 4.82 13.01
C PRO A 60 5.55 4.01 12.26
N VAL A 61 5.26 2.81 12.74
CA VAL A 61 4.20 1.94 12.20
C VAL A 61 3.12 1.69 13.25
N THR A 62 1.86 1.87 12.86
CA THR A 62 0.71 1.38 13.61
C THR A 62 0.15 0.12 12.97
N LEU A 63 0.33 -1.01 13.64
CA LEU A 63 -0.17 -2.29 13.20
C LEU A 63 -1.50 -2.63 13.90
N CYS A 64 -2.57 -2.71 13.14
CA CYS A 64 -3.91 -2.98 13.63
C CYS A 64 -4.22 -4.46 13.58
N ALA A 65 -4.65 -5.04 14.70
CA ALA A 65 -4.97 -6.46 14.81
C ALA A 65 -6.34 -6.66 15.46
N SER A 66 -7.08 -7.70 15.08
CA SER A 66 -8.30 -8.06 15.78
C SER A 66 -8.01 -8.48 17.22
N ALA A 67 -9.03 -8.44 18.09
CA ALA A 67 -8.92 -8.90 19.48
C ALA A 67 -8.33 -10.33 19.60
N LYS A 68 -8.63 -11.19 18.62
CA LYS A 68 -8.12 -12.56 18.56
C LYS A 68 -6.62 -12.62 18.24
N GLN A 69 -6.15 -11.80 17.31
CA GLN A 69 -4.73 -11.80 16.88
C GLN A 69 -3.85 -10.93 17.77
N TYR A 70 -4.43 -9.94 18.47
CA TYR A 70 -3.70 -8.93 19.24
C TYR A 70 -2.59 -9.51 20.14
N PRO A 71 -2.83 -10.53 20.98
CA PRO A 71 -1.77 -11.07 21.84
C PRO A 71 -0.57 -11.60 21.06
N LYS A 72 -0.83 -12.32 19.96
CA LYS A 72 0.21 -12.89 19.08
C LYS A 72 1.00 -11.77 18.38
N VAL A 73 0.31 -10.79 17.83
CA VAL A 73 0.93 -9.67 17.10
C VAL A 73 1.75 -8.78 18.04
N HIS A 74 1.23 -8.52 19.24
CA HIS A 74 1.94 -7.78 20.26
C HIS A 74 3.22 -8.50 20.69
N GLU A 75 3.17 -9.81 20.98
CA GLU A 75 4.36 -10.60 21.30
C GLU A 75 5.38 -10.59 20.15
N LEU A 76 4.91 -10.72 18.90
CA LEU A 76 5.77 -10.70 17.71
C LEU A 76 6.53 -9.38 17.54
N MET A 77 5.90 -8.25 17.91
CA MET A 77 6.42 -6.90 17.72
C MET A 77 7.02 -6.27 18.99
N GLU A 78 7.07 -6.99 20.12
CA GLU A 78 7.45 -6.42 21.43
C GLU A 78 8.86 -5.81 21.48
N HIS A 79 9.75 -6.23 20.58
CA HIS A 79 11.12 -5.73 20.46
C HIS A 79 11.28 -4.59 19.43
N GLN A 80 10.21 -4.23 18.73
CA GLN A 80 10.22 -3.20 17.68
C GLN A 80 9.72 -1.88 18.25
N THR A 81 10.64 -1.02 18.72
CA THR A 81 10.28 0.23 19.43
C THR A 81 9.55 1.26 18.56
N ASN A 82 9.66 1.17 17.24
CA ASN A 82 9.00 2.06 16.29
C ASN A 82 7.70 1.45 15.71
N ILE A 83 7.21 0.35 16.31
CA ILE A 83 5.92 -0.27 15.95
C ILE A 83 5.03 -0.24 17.19
N ARG A 84 3.82 0.29 17.05
CA ARG A 84 2.74 0.13 18.04
C ARG A 84 1.67 -0.80 17.51
N VAL A 85 1.14 -1.65 18.37
CA VAL A 85 0.02 -2.57 18.04
C VAL A 85 -1.27 -2.03 18.64
N VAL A 86 -2.30 -1.90 17.81
CA VAL A 86 -3.63 -1.40 18.20
C VAL A 86 -4.68 -2.47 17.92
N GLU A 87 -5.53 -2.75 18.90
CA GLU A 87 -6.69 -3.61 18.68
C GLU A 87 -7.73 -2.87 17.82
N MET A 88 -8.11 -3.44 16.67
CA MET A 88 -9.08 -2.87 15.73
C MET A 88 -9.86 -3.98 15.02
N SER A 89 -11.19 -3.90 15.03
CA SER A 89 -12.03 -4.79 14.24
C SER A 89 -12.06 -4.36 12.77
N MET A 90 -11.88 -5.32 11.86
CA MET A 90 -11.90 -5.21 10.40
C MET A 90 -12.26 -6.58 9.79
N ASN A 91 -12.78 -6.62 8.56
CA ASN A 91 -13.09 -7.87 7.84
C ASN A 91 -11.87 -8.37 7.06
N ASP A 92 -11.05 -7.49 6.49
CA ASP A 92 -9.73 -7.84 5.92
C ASP A 92 -8.68 -6.73 6.21
N SER A 93 -7.52 -6.76 5.55
CA SER A 93 -6.30 -6.04 5.96
C SER A 93 -5.79 -5.00 4.96
N TRP A 94 -6.64 -4.56 4.02
CA TRP A 94 -6.30 -3.66 2.92
C TRP A 94 -6.41 -2.18 3.28
N PHE A 95 -5.52 -1.72 4.15
CA PHE A 95 -5.59 -0.38 4.77
C PHE A 95 -5.53 0.78 3.78
N ARG A 96 -4.92 0.58 2.61
CA ARG A 96 -4.92 1.56 1.51
C ARG A 96 -6.32 1.94 1.07
N ASP A 97 -7.22 0.96 1.05
CA ASP A 97 -8.53 1.09 0.42
C ASP A 97 -9.63 1.48 1.42
N MET A 98 -9.51 0.99 2.66
CA MET A 98 -10.49 1.25 3.73
C MET A 98 -10.03 2.28 4.77
N GLY A 99 -8.76 2.71 4.71
CA GLY A 99 -8.21 3.76 5.55
C GLY A 99 -8.66 5.17 5.13
N PRO A 100 -8.44 6.19 5.96
CA PRO A 100 -8.78 7.55 5.58
C PRO A 100 -7.75 8.09 4.59
N THR A 101 -8.21 8.79 3.54
CA THR A 101 -7.29 9.61 2.74
C THR A 101 -7.00 10.90 3.50
N PHE A 102 -5.79 11.02 4.04
CA PHE A 102 -5.41 12.23 4.78
C PHE A 102 -5.22 13.42 3.84
N VAL A 103 -5.72 14.58 4.27
CA VAL A 103 -5.54 15.86 3.60
C VAL A 103 -4.95 16.88 4.56
N THR A 104 -4.12 17.78 4.04
CA THR A 104 -3.41 18.79 4.82
C THR A 104 -3.64 20.19 4.26
N CYS A 105 -3.64 21.20 5.14
CA CYS A 105 -3.70 22.60 4.79
C CYS A 105 -2.63 23.39 5.56
N LYS A 106 -2.26 24.58 5.06
CA LYS A 106 -1.32 25.46 5.77
C LYS A 106 -2.03 26.13 6.96
N GLY A 107 -1.33 26.26 8.09
CA GLY A 107 -1.85 26.81 9.35
C GLY A 107 -2.43 28.23 9.28
N ASP A 108 -2.02 29.03 8.29
CA ASP A 108 -2.48 30.41 8.10
C ASP A 108 -3.81 30.54 7.33
N SER A 109 -4.49 29.43 6.98
CA SER A 109 -5.75 29.48 6.22
C SER A 109 -6.91 30.17 6.96
N GLY A 110 -6.78 30.44 8.26
CA GLY A 110 -7.76 31.19 9.06
C GLY A 110 -9.11 30.50 9.25
N ILE A 111 -9.32 29.31 8.65
CA ILE A 111 -10.58 28.57 8.63
C ILE A 111 -10.53 27.31 9.51
N ALA A 112 -9.34 26.77 9.81
CA ALA A 112 -9.18 25.58 10.64
C ALA A 112 -8.02 25.72 11.65
N GLU A 113 -8.29 25.49 12.93
CA GLU A 113 -7.25 25.23 13.96
C GLU A 113 -6.46 23.93 13.69
N GLN A 114 -6.84 23.17 12.67
CA GLN A 114 -6.34 21.83 12.36
C GLN A 114 -5.72 21.86 10.96
N THR A 115 -4.45 21.46 10.87
CA THR A 115 -3.68 21.43 9.62
C THR A 115 -3.75 20.08 8.89
N ILE A 116 -4.47 19.12 9.46
CA ILE A 116 -4.70 17.78 8.93
C ILE A 116 -6.15 17.33 9.17
N ALA A 117 -6.72 16.58 8.24
CA ALA A 117 -7.99 15.88 8.38
C ALA A 117 -7.97 14.56 7.60
N GLY A 118 -8.87 13.63 7.90
CA GLY A 118 -9.08 12.41 7.11
C GLY A 118 -10.36 12.48 6.29
N ILE A 119 -10.29 12.15 5.00
CA ILE A 119 -11.47 11.86 4.19
C ILE A 119 -11.89 10.42 4.45
N ASP A 120 -13.17 10.24 4.72
CA ASP A 120 -13.81 8.97 5.01
C ASP A 120 -14.76 8.63 3.86
N TRP A 121 -14.23 7.89 2.87
CA TRP A 121 -14.96 7.43 1.68
C TRP A 121 -15.93 6.30 2.01
N GLN A 122 -16.96 6.10 1.19
CA GLN A 122 -17.71 4.85 1.29
C GLN A 122 -16.85 3.71 0.73
N PHE A 123 -16.79 2.61 1.47
CA PHE A 123 -16.15 1.38 1.03
C PHE A 123 -17.22 0.30 0.81
N ASN A 124 -17.12 -0.45 -0.29
CA ASN A 124 -18.08 -1.50 -0.63
C ASN A 124 -17.44 -2.84 -0.99
N ALA A 125 -16.21 -3.10 -0.53
CA ALA A 125 -15.44 -4.28 -0.93
C ALA A 125 -15.33 -4.41 -2.45
N TRP A 126 -14.75 -3.40 -3.10
CA TRP A 126 -14.41 -3.37 -4.53
C TRP A 126 -15.57 -3.77 -5.46
N GLY A 127 -16.78 -3.28 -5.17
CA GLY A 127 -17.99 -3.64 -5.93
C GLY A 127 -18.79 -4.80 -5.34
N GLY A 128 -18.58 -5.15 -4.08
CA GLY A 128 -19.32 -6.20 -3.37
C GLY A 128 -18.81 -7.60 -3.68
N ILE A 129 -17.51 -7.76 -3.90
CA ILE A 129 -16.89 -9.08 -4.13
C ILE A 129 -16.77 -9.93 -2.84
N TYR A 130 -16.99 -9.30 -1.69
CA TYR A 130 -17.18 -9.95 -0.39
C TYR A 130 -18.56 -9.61 0.14
N ASP A 131 -19.24 -10.55 0.80
CA ASP A 131 -20.62 -10.33 1.27
C ASP A 131 -20.72 -9.42 2.51
N ASP A 132 -19.65 -9.34 3.30
CA ASP A 132 -19.58 -8.52 4.51
C ASP A 132 -18.26 -7.73 4.55
N TRP A 133 -18.41 -6.40 4.60
CA TRP A 133 -17.35 -5.40 4.74
C TRP A 133 -17.72 -4.36 5.80
N SER A 134 -18.68 -4.68 6.67
CA SER A 134 -19.26 -3.74 7.63
C SER A 134 -18.22 -3.19 8.64
N LEU A 135 -17.22 -3.99 9.00
CA LEU A 135 -16.13 -3.56 9.89
C LEU A 135 -15.07 -2.75 9.14
N ASP A 136 -14.83 -3.05 7.86
CA ASP A 136 -13.92 -2.30 6.99
C ASP A 136 -14.41 -0.87 6.78
N SER A 137 -15.71 -0.68 6.59
CA SER A 137 -16.33 0.66 6.46
C SER A 137 -16.13 1.57 7.69
N ASP A 138 -15.75 1.01 8.83
CA ASP A 138 -15.46 1.78 10.06
C ASP A 138 -13.96 2.07 10.25
N VAL A 139 -13.05 1.49 9.44
CA VAL A 139 -11.59 1.61 9.64
C VAL A 139 -11.13 3.06 9.52
N ALA A 140 -11.52 3.77 8.46
CA ALA A 140 -11.22 5.20 8.29
C ALA A 140 -11.61 6.02 9.52
N LYS A 141 -12.85 5.81 10.02
CA LYS A 141 -13.38 6.48 11.21
C LYS A 141 -12.60 6.14 12.49
N LYS A 142 -12.22 4.87 12.69
CA LYS A 142 -11.44 4.44 13.86
C LYS A 142 -10.05 5.08 13.86
N ILE A 143 -9.38 5.12 12.71
CA ILE A 143 -8.04 5.73 12.56
C ILE A 143 -8.07 7.22 12.93
N VAL A 144 -9.00 8.00 12.34
CA VAL A 144 -9.08 9.43 12.66
C VAL A 144 -9.44 9.69 14.13
N GLU A 145 -10.22 8.81 14.76
CA GLU A 145 -10.56 8.89 16.19
C GLU A 145 -9.37 8.63 17.11
N ILE A 146 -8.53 7.64 16.79
CA ILE A 146 -7.29 7.35 17.53
C ILE A 146 -6.34 8.55 17.45
N GLU A 147 -6.19 9.13 16.25
CA GLU A 147 -5.30 10.27 15.98
C GLU A 147 -5.86 11.62 16.43
N ARG A 148 -7.13 11.64 16.82
CA ARG A 148 -7.87 12.84 17.21
C ARG A 148 -7.86 13.93 16.14
N ILE A 149 -7.95 13.53 14.87
CA ILE A 149 -8.01 14.46 13.74
C ILE A 149 -9.45 14.58 13.21
N PRO A 150 -9.85 15.74 12.66
CA PRO A 150 -11.18 15.90 12.06
C PRO A 150 -11.40 14.96 10.87
N ARG A 151 -12.67 14.67 10.57
CA ARG A 151 -13.04 13.89 9.38
C ARG A 151 -13.95 14.66 8.43
N PHE A 152 -13.77 14.39 7.14
CA PHE A 152 -14.69 14.74 6.06
C PHE A 152 -15.42 13.48 5.57
N PRO A 153 -16.69 13.27 5.95
CA PRO A 153 -17.44 12.12 5.45
C PRO A 153 -17.80 12.33 3.98
N GLN A 154 -17.67 11.27 3.18
CA GLN A 154 -18.04 11.27 1.78
C GLN A 154 -19.02 10.12 1.46
N LYS A 155 -19.82 10.31 0.43
CA LYS A 155 -20.89 9.41 -0.03
C LYS A 155 -20.52 8.60 -1.26
N ILE A 156 -19.58 9.08 -2.07
CA ILE A 156 -19.09 8.30 -3.21
C ILE A 156 -18.28 7.11 -2.70
N ILE A 157 -18.35 6.02 -3.46
CA ILE A 157 -17.52 4.84 -3.22
C ILE A 157 -16.16 5.10 -3.85
N LEU A 158 -15.10 5.01 -3.04
CA LEU A 158 -13.74 5.21 -3.51
C LEU A 158 -12.75 4.51 -2.57
N GLU A 159 -11.79 3.80 -3.17
CA GLU A 159 -10.68 3.18 -2.49
C GLU A 159 -9.39 3.96 -2.75
N GLY A 160 -8.52 4.11 -1.75
CA GLY A 160 -7.27 4.86 -1.90
C GLY A 160 -6.34 4.30 -2.98
N GLY A 161 -6.30 2.99 -3.21
CA GLY A 161 -5.45 2.37 -4.25
C GLY A 161 -5.95 2.63 -5.68
N SER A 162 -7.21 3.06 -5.83
CA SER A 162 -7.78 3.45 -7.12
C SER A 162 -7.28 4.81 -7.61
N ILE A 163 -6.57 5.56 -6.76
CA ILE A 163 -6.12 6.93 -7.02
C ILE A 163 -4.62 7.08 -6.73
N HIS A 164 -3.94 7.97 -7.45
CA HIS A 164 -2.57 8.37 -7.12
C HIS A 164 -2.35 9.83 -7.47
N VAL A 165 -1.92 10.62 -6.49
CA VAL A 165 -1.69 12.07 -6.66
C VAL A 165 -0.19 12.38 -6.72
N ASP A 166 0.22 13.37 -7.52
CA ASP A 166 1.48 14.10 -7.33
C ASP A 166 1.31 15.35 -6.44
N GLY A 167 0.15 15.41 -5.78
CA GLY A 167 -0.47 16.60 -5.24
C GLY A 167 -1.65 17.12 -6.08
N GLU A 168 -1.83 16.66 -7.33
CA GLU A 168 -2.79 17.28 -8.28
C GLU A 168 -3.59 16.35 -9.24
N GLU A 169 -3.62 14.99 -9.16
CA GLU A 169 -4.34 14.11 -10.15
C GLU A 169 -4.90 12.74 -9.63
N CYS A 170 -5.81 12.06 -10.35
CA CYS A 170 -6.58 10.86 -9.89
C CYS A 170 -7.14 9.97 -11.03
N LEU A 171 -7.59 8.72 -10.74
CA LEU A 171 -8.20 7.75 -11.67
C LEU A 171 -9.48 7.08 -11.13
N LEU A 172 -10.35 6.52 -11.99
CA LEU A 172 -11.55 5.77 -11.55
C LEU A 172 -11.99 4.65 -12.52
N ASN A 173 -12.56 3.59 -11.95
CA ASN A 173 -13.32 2.53 -12.61
C ASN A 173 -14.86 2.78 -12.57
N PRO A 174 -15.63 2.51 -13.65
CA PRO A 174 -17.09 2.68 -13.69
C PRO A 174 -17.92 1.90 -12.64
N ASN A 175 -17.43 0.78 -12.11
CA ASN A 175 -18.23 -0.09 -11.25
C ASN A 175 -18.43 0.42 -9.81
N ARG A 176 -17.78 1.52 -9.43
CA ARG A 176 -17.89 2.11 -8.09
C ARG A 176 -19.13 2.99 -7.95
N ASN A 177 -19.34 3.89 -8.91
CA ASN A 177 -20.36 4.92 -8.84
C ASN A 177 -21.20 4.92 -10.13
N PRO A 178 -22.02 3.89 -10.39
CA PRO A 178 -22.71 3.70 -11.67
C PRO A 178 -23.73 4.79 -12.00
N ASN A 179 -24.17 5.54 -10.98
CA ASN A 179 -25.13 6.63 -11.11
C ASN A 179 -24.46 8.00 -11.30
N MET A 180 -23.13 8.05 -11.43
CA MET A 180 -22.37 9.28 -11.62
C MET A 180 -21.70 9.29 -12.98
N THR A 181 -21.69 10.45 -13.62
CA THR A 181 -20.93 10.71 -14.82
C THR A 181 -19.45 10.91 -14.49
N LYS A 182 -18.59 10.68 -15.48
CA LYS A 182 -17.14 10.95 -15.37
C LYS A 182 -16.85 12.36 -14.85
N LEU A 183 -17.58 13.37 -15.32
CA LEU A 183 -17.40 14.77 -14.90
C LEU A 183 -17.80 15.01 -13.44
N GLU A 184 -18.87 14.37 -12.97
CA GLU A 184 -19.28 14.48 -11.56
C GLU A 184 -18.25 13.85 -10.63
N ILE A 185 -17.70 12.69 -11.01
CA ILE A 185 -16.58 12.07 -10.29
C ILE A 185 -15.36 13.00 -10.28
N GLU A 186 -14.97 13.55 -11.44
CA GLU A 186 -13.83 14.50 -11.51
C GLU A 186 -14.02 15.69 -10.58
N ASN A 187 -15.23 16.23 -10.46
CA ASN A 187 -15.52 17.34 -9.57
C ASN A 187 -15.43 16.95 -8.10
N GLU A 188 -15.97 15.79 -7.70
CA GLU A 188 -15.82 15.30 -6.32
C GLU A 188 -14.35 15.08 -5.95
N LEU A 189 -13.56 14.52 -6.87
CA LEU A 189 -12.12 14.32 -6.67
C LEU A 189 -11.39 15.65 -6.50
N LYS A 190 -11.68 16.66 -7.34
CA LYS A 190 -11.11 18.01 -7.20
C LYS A 190 -11.49 18.65 -5.87
N ASP A 191 -12.76 18.59 -5.50
CA ASP A 191 -13.32 19.18 -4.30
C ASP A 191 -12.74 18.57 -3.00
N PHE A 192 -12.43 17.26 -3.01
CA PHE A 192 -11.96 16.54 -1.84
C PHE A 192 -10.45 16.38 -1.76
N LEU A 193 -9.79 16.10 -2.87
CA LEU A 193 -8.35 15.88 -2.90
C LEU A 193 -7.55 17.18 -3.08
N GLY A 194 -8.20 18.31 -3.39
CA GLY A 194 -7.52 19.57 -3.66
C GLY A 194 -6.72 19.56 -4.97
N VAL A 195 -7.09 18.67 -5.89
CA VAL A 195 -6.49 18.50 -7.21
C VAL A 195 -7.15 19.43 -8.23
N SER A 196 -6.46 19.75 -9.33
CA SER A 196 -7.02 20.62 -10.39
C SER A 196 -7.22 19.90 -11.73
N LYS A 197 -6.54 18.77 -11.92
CA LYS A 197 -6.60 17.95 -13.13
C LYS A 197 -6.81 16.49 -12.76
N VAL A 198 -7.35 15.72 -13.69
CA VAL A 198 -7.57 14.28 -13.54
C VAL A 198 -7.17 13.64 -14.87
N ILE A 199 -6.22 12.70 -14.84
CA ILE A 199 -5.78 11.95 -16.01
C ILE A 199 -6.39 10.57 -15.93
N TRP A 200 -6.98 10.10 -17.04
CA TRP A 200 -7.70 8.84 -17.08
C TRP A 200 -6.95 7.76 -17.87
N ILE A 201 -6.49 6.73 -17.17
CA ILE A 201 -5.81 5.54 -17.66
C ILE A 201 -6.91 4.56 -18.08
N PRO A 202 -6.85 4.03 -19.32
CA PRO A 202 -7.97 3.26 -19.87
C PRO A 202 -8.26 1.96 -19.13
N ARG A 203 -7.20 1.27 -18.67
CA ARG A 203 -7.26 -0.06 -18.06
C ARG A 203 -6.19 -0.20 -16.98
N GLY A 204 -6.52 -0.86 -15.87
CA GLY A 204 -5.55 -1.29 -14.86
C GLY A 204 -4.80 -2.56 -15.26
N LEU A 205 -3.97 -3.08 -14.36
CA LEU A 205 -3.14 -4.27 -14.58
C LEU A 205 -3.99 -5.48 -15.02
N TYR A 206 -3.47 -6.29 -15.95
CA TYR A 206 -4.14 -7.51 -16.37
C TYR A 206 -4.14 -8.56 -15.25
N GLY A 207 -5.30 -9.16 -14.98
CA GLY A 207 -5.48 -10.13 -13.89
C GLY A 207 -5.88 -9.51 -12.55
N ASP A 208 -5.96 -8.18 -12.47
CA ASP A 208 -6.47 -7.46 -11.29
C ASP A 208 -8.01 -7.40 -11.31
N GLU A 209 -8.62 -8.56 -11.07
CA GLU A 209 -10.08 -8.71 -10.99
C GLU A 209 -10.61 -8.35 -9.59
N ASP A 210 -9.79 -8.52 -8.56
CA ASP A 210 -10.10 -8.21 -7.15
C ASP A 210 -10.46 -6.73 -6.97
N THR A 211 -9.65 -5.84 -7.53
CA THR A 211 -9.86 -4.40 -7.39
C THR A 211 -10.48 -3.76 -8.63
N ASN A 212 -10.67 -4.54 -9.69
CA ASN A 212 -11.04 -4.10 -11.04
C ASN A 212 -10.02 -3.14 -11.66
N GLY A 213 -8.73 -3.41 -11.44
CA GLY A 213 -7.64 -2.68 -12.06
C GLY A 213 -7.36 -1.34 -11.39
N HIS A 214 -7.02 -1.37 -10.10
CA HIS A 214 -6.50 -0.20 -9.40
C HIS A 214 -5.27 0.39 -10.10
N VAL A 215 -5.13 1.72 -10.03
CA VAL A 215 -4.00 2.41 -10.65
C VAL A 215 -2.70 2.06 -9.95
N ASP A 216 -2.69 1.85 -8.64
CA ASP A 216 -1.48 1.59 -7.87
C ASP A 216 -0.76 0.28 -8.28
N ASN A 217 -1.43 -0.61 -9.03
CA ASN A 217 -0.79 -1.76 -9.70
C ASN A 217 -0.26 -1.43 -11.11
N MET A 218 -0.80 -0.39 -11.75
CA MET A 218 -0.49 0.02 -13.13
C MET A 218 0.56 1.12 -13.22
N CYS A 219 0.42 2.22 -12.49
CA CYS A 219 1.36 3.32 -12.49
C CYS A 219 1.28 4.18 -11.21
N CYS A 220 2.38 4.84 -10.86
CA CYS A 220 2.42 5.76 -9.73
C CYS A 220 3.23 7.01 -10.07
N PHE A 221 2.94 8.13 -9.40
CA PHE A 221 3.83 9.27 -9.44
C PHE A 221 5.03 9.01 -8.51
N ILE A 222 6.24 9.26 -9.02
CA ILE A 222 7.48 9.11 -8.23
C ILE A 222 8.13 10.45 -7.88
N LYS A 223 7.75 11.50 -8.60
CA LYS A 223 8.06 12.92 -8.33
C LYS A 223 7.20 13.79 -9.26
N PRO A 224 7.13 15.11 -9.06
CA PRO A 224 6.28 15.96 -9.89
C PRO A 224 6.59 15.84 -11.40
N GLY A 225 5.58 15.49 -12.19
CA GLY A 225 5.69 15.30 -13.64
C GLY A 225 6.37 14.01 -14.10
N VAL A 226 6.66 13.05 -13.20
CA VAL A 226 7.30 11.78 -13.54
C VAL A 226 6.51 10.60 -12.97
N ILE A 227 6.17 9.67 -13.85
CA ILE A 227 5.36 8.49 -13.55
C ILE A 227 6.20 7.22 -13.76
N LEU A 228 6.10 6.29 -12.82
CA LEU A 228 6.54 4.92 -13.00
C LEU A 228 5.38 4.07 -13.53
N LEU A 229 5.61 3.29 -14.58
CA LEU A 229 4.59 2.52 -15.30
C LEU A 229 4.98 1.03 -15.35
N SER A 230 4.06 0.17 -14.93
CA SER A 230 4.12 -1.28 -15.11
C SER A 230 4.21 -1.62 -16.60
N TRP A 231 5.24 -2.38 -16.97
CA TRP A 231 5.60 -2.63 -18.36
C TRP A 231 5.96 -4.10 -18.59
N THR A 232 5.79 -4.57 -19.82
CA THR A 232 6.38 -5.82 -20.31
C THR A 232 6.81 -5.60 -21.75
N ASP A 233 7.90 -6.23 -22.18
CA ASP A 233 8.32 -6.26 -23.58
C ASP A 233 7.72 -7.45 -24.35
N ASP A 234 7.03 -8.37 -23.67
CA ASP A 234 6.39 -9.52 -24.32
C ASP A 234 5.06 -9.12 -24.97
N GLU A 235 5.08 -8.89 -26.27
CA GLU A 235 3.89 -8.50 -27.04
C GLU A 235 2.76 -9.55 -27.05
N LYS A 236 3.04 -10.79 -26.62
CA LYS A 236 2.04 -11.85 -26.50
C LYS A 236 1.36 -11.88 -25.14
N ASP A 237 1.92 -11.18 -24.15
CA ASP A 237 1.30 -11.05 -22.85
C ASP A 237 0.14 -10.04 -22.94
N TYR A 238 -1.03 -10.40 -22.41
CA TYR A 238 -2.20 -9.52 -22.33
C TYR A 238 -1.93 -8.19 -21.58
N GLN A 239 -0.92 -8.15 -20.72
CA GLN A 239 -0.47 -6.93 -20.06
C GLN A 239 0.19 -5.94 -21.04
N TYR A 240 0.78 -6.40 -22.14
CA TYR A 240 1.47 -5.52 -23.10
C TYR A 240 0.55 -4.46 -23.68
N GLU A 241 -0.62 -4.87 -24.18
CA GLU A 241 -1.61 -3.98 -24.79
C GLU A 241 -2.06 -2.89 -23.80
N ARG A 242 -2.28 -3.27 -22.53
CA ARG A 242 -2.67 -2.34 -21.45
C ARG A 242 -1.55 -1.35 -21.14
N SER A 243 -0.31 -1.81 -21.11
CA SER A 243 0.88 -0.99 -20.89
C SER A 243 1.10 0.02 -22.01
N VAL A 244 0.88 -0.39 -23.26
CA VAL A 244 0.96 0.48 -24.45
C VAL A 244 -0.12 1.57 -24.42
N GLU A 245 -1.36 1.22 -24.08
CA GLU A 245 -2.46 2.20 -23.95
C GLU A 245 -2.20 3.22 -22.86
N ALA A 246 -1.79 2.77 -21.67
CA ALA A 246 -1.43 3.65 -20.57
C ALA A 246 -0.26 4.58 -20.98
N LEU A 247 0.79 4.03 -21.59
CA LEU A 247 1.91 4.82 -22.09
C LEU A 247 1.47 5.87 -23.12
N SER A 248 0.55 5.52 -24.03
CA SER A 248 0.02 6.46 -25.03
C SER A 248 -0.71 7.63 -24.39
N VAL A 249 -1.57 7.37 -23.40
CA VAL A 249 -2.28 8.42 -22.66
C VAL A 249 -1.30 9.30 -21.89
N LEU A 250 -0.39 8.68 -21.12
CA LEU A 250 0.57 9.39 -20.29
C LEU A 250 1.51 10.27 -21.14
N SER A 251 2.02 9.74 -22.25
CA SER A 251 2.95 10.47 -23.13
C SER A 251 2.29 11.64 -23.88
N GLN A 252 0.95 11.65 -24.00
CA GLN A 252 0.18 12.74 -24.62
C GLN A 252 -0.40 13.72 -23.59
N SER A 253 -0.22 13.43 -22.30
CA SER A 253 -0.76 14.24 -21.22
C SER A 253 0.29 15.17 -20.63
N VAL A 254 -0.17 16.32 -20.17
CA VAL A 254 0.60 17.22 -19.30
C VAL A 254 -0.02 17.17 -17.91
N ASP A 255 0.75 17.45 -16.88
CA ASP A 255 0.17 17.59 -15.54
C ASP A 255 -0.61 18.91 -15.37
N ALA A 256 -1.17 19.11 -14.18
CA ALA A 256 -1.88 20.33 -13.79
C ALA A 256 -1.04 21.63 -13.91
N LYS A 257 0.30 21.53 -13.88
CA LYS A 257 1.23 22.67 -14.07
C LYS A 257 1.71 22.82 -15.51
N GLY A 258 1.18 22.03 -16.44
CA GLY A 258 1.53 22.06 -17.85
C GLY A 258 2.86 21.40 -18.17
N ARG A 259 3.47 20.64 -17.25
CA ARG A 259 4.70 19.89 -17.53
C ARG A 259 4.33 18.63 -18.32
N GLN A 260 5.12 18.32 -19.34
CA GLN A 260 5.00 17.06 -20.06
C GLN A 260 5.37 15.91 -19.13
N LEU A 261 4.51 14.91 -19.04
CA LEU A 261 4.78 13.73 -18.20
C LEU A 261 5.95 12.92 -18.77
N GLN A 262 6.90 12.59 -17.91
CA GLN A 262 7.96 11.65 -18.20
C GLN A 262 7.57 10.28 -17.64
N VAL A 263 7.68 9.24 -18.47
CA VAL A 263 7.32 7.88 -18.06
C VAL A 263 8.59 7.04 -17.92
N VAL A 264 8.80 6.53 -16.71
CA VAL A 264 9.79 5.49 -16.40
C VAL A 264 9.08 4.16 -16.42
N LYS A 265 9.63 3.18 -17.13
CA LYS A 265 9.07 1.82 -17.21
C LYS A 265 9.74 0.94 -16.18
N ILE A 266 8.96 0.06 -15.55
CA ILE A 266 9.45 -1.02 -14.70
C ILE A 266 8.78 -2.31 -15.15
N HIS A 267 9.55 -3.38 -15.30
CA HIS A 267 8.94 -4.65 -15.71
C HIS A 267 7.95 -5.12 -14.66
N VAL A 268 6.81 -5.67 -15.07
CA VAL A 268 6.03 -6.55 -14.21
C VAL A 268 6.78 -7.88 -14.05
N PRO A 269 6.57 -8.64 -12.96
CA PRO A 269 7.06 -10.00 -12.88
C PRO A 269 6.61 -10.81 -14.11
N GLY A 270 7.32 -11.90 -14.42
CA GLY A 270 6.77 -12.90 -15.35
C GLY A 270 5.35 -13.30 -14.95
N PRO A 271 4.48 -13.74 -15.87
CA PRO A 271 3.10 -14.08 -15.51
C PRO A 271 3.11 -15.14 -14.42
N LEU A 272 2.72 -14.73 -13.21
CA LEU A 272 2.65 -15.58 -12.04
C LEU A 272 1.25 -16.17 -11.97
N TYR A 273 1.16 -17.46 -11.72
CA TYR A 273 -0.12 -18.16 -11.57
C TYR A 273 -0.19 -18.83 -10.20
N MET A 274 -1.39 -18.81 -9.62
CA MET A 274 -1.68 -19.57 -8.41
C MET A 274 -1.52 -21.06 -8.68
N THR A 275 -0.77 -21.75 -7.82
CA THR A 275 -0.56 -23.20 -7.89
C THR A 275 -1.72 -23.96 -7.26
N GLU A 276 -1.75 -25.27 -7.50
CA GLU A 276 -2.74 -26.16 -6.88
C GLU A 276 -2.62 -26.20 -5.36
N GLU A 277 -1.38 -26.23 -4.83
CA GLU A 277 -1.11 -26.22 -3.40
C GLU A 277 -1.58 -24.92 -2.73
N GLU A 278 -1.27 -23.77 -3.34
CA GLU A 278 -1.68 -22.47 -2.84
C GLU A 278 -3.21 -22.33 -2.81
N ALA A 279 -3.90 -22.79 -3.87
CA ALA A 279 -5.36 -22.77 -3.95
C ALA A 279 -6.02 -23.66 -2.89
N GLN A 280 -5.48 -24.86 -2.65
CA GLN A 280 -5.99 -25.79 -1.62
C GLN A 280 -5.83 -25.26 -0.19
N GLY A 281 -4.90 -24.33 0.02
CA GLY A 281 -4.70 -23.68 1.32
C GLY A 281 -5.77 -22.64 1.66
N VAL A 282 -6.61 -22.22 0.71
CA VAL A 282 -7.67 -21.20 0.93
C VAL A 282 -9.02 -21.87 1.21
N VAL A 283 -9.70 -21.41 2.26
CA VAL A 283 -11.02 -21.94 2.62
C VAL A 283 -12.09 -21.40 1.68
N SER A 284 -12.79 -22.28 0.97
CA SER A 284 -13.98 -21.89 0.20
C SER A 284 -15.16 -21.61 1.13
N SER A 285 -15.40 -20.35 1.48
CA SER A 285 -16.54 -19.93 2.31
C SER A 285 -17.83 -19.73 1.52
N GLY A 286 -17.72 -19.43 0.21
CA GLY A 286 -18.84 -19.01 -0.63
C GLY A 286 -19.25 -17.54 -0.46
N HIS A 287 -18.52 -16.80 0.39
CA HIS A 287 -18.76 -15.38 0.74
C HIS A 287 -17.57 -14.48 0.34
N SER A 288 -16.61 -15.03 -0.40
CA SER A 288 -15.36 -14.40 -0.82
C SER A 288 -15.01 -14.76 -2.26
N VAL A 289 -14.07 -14.01 -2.84
CA VAL A 289 -13.52 -14.28 -4.17
C VAL A 289 -12.91 -15.68 -4.21
N PRO A 290 -13.34 -16.56 -5.12
CA PRO A 290 -12.70 -17.86 -5.30
C PRO A 290 -11.23 -17.71 -5.69
N ARG A 291 -10.37 -18.55 -5.10
CA ARG A 291 -8.93 -18.61 -5.39
C ARG A 291 -8.56 -19.91 -6.13
N PRO A 292 -8.98 -20.13 -7.40
CA PRO A 292 -8.69 -21.37 -8.10
C PRO A 292 -7.25 -21.40 -8.61
N ALA A 293 -6.68 -22.61 -8.68
CA ALA A 293 -5.40 -22.85 -9.34
C ALA A 293 -5.42 -22.38 -10.81
N GLY A 294 -4.29 -21.85 -11.28
CA GLY A 294 -4.16 -21.27 -12.62
C GLY A 294 -4.66 -19.83 -12.75
N THR A 295 -5.17 -19.21 -11.67
CA THR A 295 -5.48 -17.78 -11.66
C THR A 295 -4.19 -16.98 -11.80
N ARG A 296 -4.15 -16.02 -12.73
CA ARG A 296 -3.01 -15.11 -12.85
C ARG A 296 -3.01 -14.11 -11.69
N LEU A 297 -1.88 -13.95 -11.02
CA LEU A 297 -1.72 -13.01 -9.92
C LEU A 297 -1.49 -11.59 -10.49
N ALA A 298 -2.14 -10.61 -9.87
CA ALA A 298 -1.92 -9.18 -10.15
C ALA A 298 -0.63 -8.65 -9.49
N ALA A 299 0.48 -9.38 -9.63
CA ALA A 299 1.76 -9.02 -9.04
C ALA A 299 2.38 -7.81 -9.77
N SER A 300 2.80 -6.79 -9.02
CA SER A 300 3.37 -5.55 -9.58
C SER A 300 4.44 -4.96 -8.68
N TYR A 301 5.57 -4.56 -9.27
CA TYR A 301 6.61 -3.81 -8.56
C TYR A 301 6.31 -2.31 -8.44
N VAL A 302 5.30 -1.79 -9.14
CA VAL A 302 4.83 -0.40 -8.97
C VAL A 302 4.11 -0.22 -7.63
N ASN A 303 3.55 -1.29 -7.07
CA ASN A 303 2.79 -1.28 -5.84
C ASN A 303 3.70 -1.37 -4.60
N PHE A 304 4.68 -0.46 -4.52
CA PHE A 304 5.57 -0.26 -3.38
C PHE A 304 5.05 0.84 -2.46
N TYR A 305 5.54 0.86 -1.21
CA TYR A 305 5.27 1.93 -0.27
C TYR A 305 6.43 2.93 -0.23
N ILE A 306 6.14 4.23 -0.34
CA ILE A 306 7.12 5.31 -0.09
C ILE A 306 7.10 5.63 1.40
N ALA A 307 8.21 5.43 2.09
CA ALA A 307 8.45 5.93 3.44
C ALA A 307 9.35 7.17 3.37
N ASN A 308 9.39 7.97 4.43
CA ASN A 308 10.19 9.21 4.54
C ASN A 308 11.62 9.14 3.98
N GLY A 309 12.26 7.99 4.17
CA GLY A 309 13.58 7.71 3.66
C GLY A 309 13.71 6.28 3.19
N GLY A 310 12.67 5.67 2.63
CA GLY A 310 12.78 4.31 2.10
C GLY A 310 11.71 3.96 1.09
N ILE A 311 11.99 2.97 0.25
CA ILE A 311 11.02 2.42 -0.71
C ILE A 311 10.81 0.95 -0.37
N ILE A 312 9.62 0.58 0.10
CA ILE A 312 9.34 -0.80 0.51
C ILE A 312 8.62 -1.50 -0.65
N ALA A 313 9.35 -2.29 -1.42
CA ALA A 313 8.88 -2.88 -2.66
C ALA A 313 8.76 -4.42 -2.55
N PRO A 314 7.80 -5.05 -3.25
CA PRO A 314 7.66 -6.49 -3.21
C PRO A 314 8.79 -7.18 -3.97
N SER A 315 9.27 -8.32 -3.45
CA SER A 315 10.07 -9.30 -4.20
C SER A 315 9.25 -10.57 -4.35
N PHE A 316 9.17 -11.06 -5.59
CA PHE A 316 8.34 -12.21 -5.95
C PHE A 316 9.15 -13.49 -6.16
N GLY A 317 10.48 -13.42 -6.06
CA GLY A 317 11.37 -14.51 -6.46
C GLY A 317 11.40 -14.70 -7.98
N ASP A 318 11.02 -13.66 -8.73
CA ASP A 318 11.00 -13.66 -10.19
C ASP A 318 12.30 -13.10 -10.76
N ARG A 319 12.58 -13.40 -12.04
CA ARG A 319 13.77 -12.91 -12.76
C ARG A 319 13.85 -11.38 -12.83
N TRP A 320 12.74 -10.67 -12.70
CA TRP A 320 12.71 -9.21 -12.77
C TRP A 320 12.94 -8.53 -11.42
N ASP A 321 13.06 -9.26 -10.31
CA ASP A 321 13.28 -8.68 -8.97
C ASP A 321 14.53 -7.76 -8.95
N GLU A 322 15.64 -8.19 -9.56
CA GLU A 322 16.89 -7.40 -9.63
C GLU A 322 16.77 -6.14 -10.51
N GLU A 323 16.00 -6.23 -11.60
CA GLU A 323 15.76 -5.11 -12.51
C GLU A 323 14.83 -4.07 -11.90
N ALA A 324 13.73 -4.54 -11.30
CA ALA A 324 12.80 -3.71 -10.56
C ALA A 324 13.51 -2.93 -9.46
N TYR A 325 14.34 -3.60 -8.69
CA TYR A 325 15.22 -2.99 -7.71
C TYR A 325 16.10 -1.88 -8.33
N ALA A 326 16.80 -2.16 -9.43
CA ALA A 326 17.68 -1.18 -10.08
C ALA A 326 16.92 0.05 -10.62
N VAL A 327 15.70 -0.16 -11.15
CA VAL A 327 14.83 0.94 -11.61
C VAL A 327 14.37 1.80 -10.44
N LEU A 328 13.90 1.18 -9.35
CA LEU A 328 13.46 1.90 -8.16
C LEU A 328 14.61 2.68 -7.54
N GLN A 329 15.80 2.08 -7.43
CA GLN A 329 17.00 2.75 -6.96
C GLN A 329 17.36 3.99 -7.79
N LYS A 330 17.22 3.90 -9.12
CA LYS A 330 17.48 5.02 -10.01
C LYS A 330 16.38 6.09 -9.95
N ALA A 331 15.13 5.68 -9.72
CA ALA A 331 13.98 6.56 -9.59
C ALA A 331 14.06 7.40 -8.31
N PHE A 332 14.59 6.81 -7.23
CA PHE A 332 14.73 7.39 -5.90
C PHE A 332 16.21 7.45 -5.50
N PRO A 333 17.06 8.25 -6.18
CA PRO A 333 18.51 8.21 -6.01
C PRO A 333 18.98 8.63 -4.61
N ASP A 334 18.17 9.41 -3.91
CA ASP A 334 18.44 9.82 -2.54
C ASP A 334 18.14 8.71 -1.52
N HIS A 335 17.62 7.55 -1.97
CA HIS A 335 17.29 6.34 -1.21
C HIS A 335 18.22 5.18 -1.63
N GLU A 336 19.13 4.71 -0.77
CA GLU A 336 20.06 3.53 -0.77
C GLU A 336 19.36 2.15 -0.62
N VAL A 337 19.91 1.03 -0.10
CA VAL A 337 19.35 -0.33 -0.35
C VAL A 337 19.52 -1.36 0.78
N VAL A 338 18.49 -2.19 1.07
CA VAL A 338 18.64 -3.47 1.83
C VAL A 338 17.66 -4.57 1.34
N TYR A 339 18.12 -5.80 1.09
CA TYR A 339 17.23 -6.97 1.00
C TYR A 339 16.84 -7.46 2.39
N LEU A 340 15.54 -7.53 2.70
CA LEU A 340 15.08 -8.04 4.00
C LEU A 340 14.81 -9.55 3.92
N CYS A 341 15.86 -10.36 3.97
CA CYS A 341 15.74 -11.80 4.18
C CYS A 341 15.73 -12.10 5.69
N PHE A 342 14.55 -12.36 6.27
CA PHE A 342 14.45 -12.92 7.61
C PHE A 342 14.05 -14.40 7.51
N LEU A 343 15.01 -15.29 7.77
CA LEU A 343 14.73 -16.69 8.07
C LEU A 343 14.01 -16.78 9.42
N PHE A 344 12.69 -16.96 9.40
CA PHE A 344 11.90 -17.27 10.60
C PHE A 344 12.12 -18.70 11.14
N HIS A 345 13.16 -19.41 10.70
CA HIS A 345 13.30 -20.86 10.92
C HIS A 345 14.21 -21.28 12.09
N LEU A 346 14.25 -20.53 13.19
CA LEU A 346 14.97 -20.95 14.41
C LEU A 346 14.23 -20.61 15.72
N ARG A 347 13.01 -21.14 15.89
CA ARG A 347 12.40 -21.29 17.23
C ARG A 347 11.89 -22.71 17.53
N THR A 348 12.51 -23.74 16.94
CA THR A 348 12.22 -25.16 17.24
C THR A 348 13.46 -26.02 17.51
N LEU A 349 14.56 -25.41 17.96
CA LEU A 349 15.72 -26.14 18.53
C LEU A 349 16.01 -25.69 19.98
N ARG A 350 14.96 -25.61 20.81
CA ARG A 350 15.13 -25.83 22.26
C ARG A 350 14.77 -27.28 22.55
N LEU A 351 15.73 -28.18 22.31
CA LEU A 351 15.88 -29.51 22.93
C LEU A 351 16.98 -30.25 22.16
N LEU A 352 18.24 -29.88 22.36
CA LEU A 352 19.37 -30.82 22.29
C LEU A 352 20.64 -30.16 22.86
N THR A 353 20.95 -30.58 24.08
CA THR A 353 22.28 -30.71 24.68
C THR A 353 23.11 -29.46 25.01
N ILE A 354 23.16 -29.21 26.32
CA ILE A 354 24.29 -28.67 27.08
C ILE A 354 25.59 -29.38 26.67
N ALA A 355 26.60 -28.64 26.17
CA ALA A 355 28.03 -28.87 26.44
C ALA A 355 28.93 -27.82 25.75
N LEU A 356 29.64 -27.04 26.58
CA LEU A 356 31.04 -26.62 26.45
C LEU A 356 31.51 -25.66 25.32
N CYS A 357 31.85 -24.44 25.78
CA CYS A 357 33.08 -23.67 25.52
C CYS A 357 33.34 -22.98 24.16
N ALA A 358 34.09 -21.87 24.29
CA ALA A 358 34.59 -20.88 23.30
C ALA A 358 33.51 -19.88 22.83
N VAL A 359 33.36 -18.67 23.40
CA VAL A 359 34.29 -17.53 23.51
C VAL A 359 34.74 -17.03 22.12
N GLU A 360 34.43 -15.75 21.87
CA GLU A 360 34.76 -14.92 20.69
C GLU A 360 33.95 -15.20 19.41
N HIS A 361 32.89 -14.41 19.17
CA HIS A 361 32.42 -13.91 17.84
C HIS A 361 31.00 -13.29 17.87
N LEU A 362 30.30 -13.25 19.01
CA LEU A 362 28.99 -12.60 19.11
C LEU A 362 29.01 -11.06 19.18
N LEU A 363 30.19 -10.45 19.33
CA LEU A 363 30.34 -8.98 19.34
C LEU A 363 30.51 -8.37 17.94
N GLU A 364 30.90 -9.15 16.92
CA GLU A 364 31.07 -8.63 15.56
C GLU A 364 29.74 -8.51 14.79
N VAL A 365 28.77 -9.38 15.07
CA VAL A 365 27.43 -9.28 14.43
C VAL A 365 26.63 -8.08 14.95
N ARG A 366 26.77 -7.72 16.24
CA ARG A 366 26.18 -6.49 16.77
C ARG A 366 26.89 -5.23 16.30
N ARG A 367 28.21 -5.28 16.10
CA ARG A 367 28.97 -4.15 15.54
C ARG A 367 28.63 -3.86 14.08
N TRP A 368 28.29 -4.89 13.29
CA TRP A 368 27.90 -4.70 11.90
C TRP A 368 26.54 -4.00 11.74
N CYS A 369 25.62 -4.20 12.71
CA CYS A 369 24.34 -3.49 12.72
C CYS A 369 24.45 -2.02 13.17
N ASP A 370 25.36 -1.72 14.10
CA ASP A 370 25.40 -0.41 14.77
C ASP A 370 26.48 0.55 14.22
N GLU A 371 27.48 0.09 13.44
CA GLU A 371 28.54 0.96 12.88
C GLU A 371 28.25 1.45 11.43
N CYS A 372 27.15 1.03 10.81
CA CYS A 372 26.67 1.57 9.52
C CYS A 372 25.70 2.76 9.68
N CYS A 373 25.86 3.57 10.74
CA CYS A 373 25.13 4.82 10.92
C CYS A 373 25.63 5.92 9.96
N GLY A 374 25.10 5.88 8.73
CA GLY A 374 24.87 7.06 7.91
C GLY A 374 23.42 7.02 7.45
N TRP A 375 22.56 7.88 8.01
CA TRP A 375 21.14 7.96 7.62
C TRP A 375 21.01 8.63 6.25
N HIS A 376 21.24 7.84 5.20
CA HIS A 376 20.83 8.12 3.83
C HIS A 376 19.87 6.98 3.42
N ALA A 377 18.79 7.32 2.71
CA ALA A 377 17.52 6.57 2.64
C ALA A 377 17.63 5.14 2.05
N GLN A 378 16.62 4.25 1.96
CA GLN A 378 16.79 2.86 1.49
C GLN A 378 15.60 2.17 0.73
N VAL A 379 15.76 1.67 -0.50
CA VAL A 379 14.94 0.66 -1.20
C VAL A 379 15.10 -0.71 -0.54
N VAL A 380 13.99 -1.23 -0.02
CA VAL A 380 13.88 -2.52 0.64
C VAL A 380 12.99 -3.45 -0.15
N MET A 381 13.59 -4.49 -0.73
CA MET A 381 12.86 -5.58 -1.38
C MET A 381 12.38 -6.58 -0.31
N VAL A 382 11.07 -6.68 -0.12
CA VAL A 382 10.43 -7.59 0.84
C VAL A 382 10.16 -8.93 0.19
N GLU A 383 10.91 -9.94 0.62
CA GLU A 383 10.74 -11.32 0.17
C GLU A 383 9.34 -11.86 0.55
N GLY A 384 8.75 -12.61 -0.36
CA GLY A 384 7.42 -13.20 -0.17
C GLY A 384 6.28 -12.27 -0.58
N GLY A 385 6.54 -11.22 -1.37
CA GLY A 385 5.47 -10.37 -1.94
C GLY A 385 4.40 -11.15 -2.69
N ARG A 386 4.75 -12.35 -3.19
CA ARG A 386 3.81 -13.33 -3.75
C ARG A 386 2.65 -13.67 -2.80
N GLU A 387 2.90 -13.78 -1.49
CA GLU A 387 1.83 -14.10 -0.53
C GLU A 387 0.77 -13.01 -0.44
N ILE A 388 1.16 -11.74 -0.61
CA ILE A 388 0.22 -10.62 -0.69
C ILE A 388 -0.56 -10.69 -2.02
N ALA A 389 0.14 -10.99 -3.13
CA ALA A 389 -0.46 -11.14 -4.45
C ALA A 389 -1.48 -12.29 -4.55
N LEU A 390 -1.27 -13.39 -3.80
CA LEU A 390 -2.26 -14.47 -3.68
C LEU A 390 -3.57 -14.00 -3.02
N GLY A 391 -3.49 -13.02 -2.11
CA GLY A 391 -4.64 -12.40 -1.45
C GLY A 391 -5.33 -11.30 -2.28
N GLY A 392 -4.81 -10.94 -3.46
CA GLY A 392 -5.41 -9.97 -4.37
C GLY A 392 -4.82 -8.56 -4.34
N GLY A 393 -3.65 -8.34 -3.72
CA GLY A 393 -3.00 -7.02 -3.67
C GLY A 393 -1.47 -7.08 -3.59
N ASN A 394 -0.82 -5.97 -3.27
CA ASN A 394 0.64 -5.89 -3.11
C ASN A 394 0.98 -4.97 -1.91
N ILE A 395 2.24 -4.55 -1.74
CA ILE A 395 2.69 -3.84 -0.51
C ILE A 395 1.95 -2.53 -0.29
N HIS A 396 1.75 -1.72 -1.33
CA HIS A 396 1.04 -0.46 -1.20
C HIS A 396 -0.40 -0.66 -0.71
N CYS A 397 -1.08 -1.74 -1.13
CA CYS A 397 -2.46 -2.06 -0.75
C CYS A 397 -2.64 -2.32 0.76
N ILE A 398 -1.60 -2.77 1.45
CA ILE A 398 -1.65 -3.12 2.89
C ILE A 398 -1.22 -1.96 3.80
N THR A 399 -0.87 -0.81 3.20
CA THR A 399 -0.31 0.37 3.88
C THR A 399 -1.18 1.61 3.70
N GLN A 400 -1.21 2.49 4.68
CA GLN A 400 -1.79 3.83 4.57
C GLN A 400 -0.88 4.85 5.28
N GLN A 401 -0.26 5.74 4.52
CA GLN A 401 0.55 6.83 5.05
C GLN A 401 -0.30 7.88 5.75
N GLN A 402 0.20 8.41 6.86
CA GLN A 402 -0.29 9.60 7.53
C GLN A 402 0.77 10.70 7.37
N PRO A 403 0.46 11.82 6.68
CA PRO A 403 1.42 12.91 6.49
C PRO A 403 1.73 13.61 7.81
N VAL A 404 2.92 14.22 7.89
CA VAL A 404 3.28 15.12 9.00
C VAL A 404 2.28 16.28 9.06
N ARG A 405 1.89 16.68 10.27
CA ARG A 405 1.05 17.86 10.47
C ARG A 405 1.83 19.10 10.06
N PRO A 406 1.35 19.91 9.09
CA PRO A 406 2.00 21.17 8.77
C PRO A 406 2.10 22.04 10.02
N SER A 407 3.29 22.60 10.25
CA SER A 407 3.60 23.54 11.33
C SER A 407 2.95 24.89 11.12
#